data_AF-A0A929HWI9-F1
#
_entry.id   AF-A0A929HWI9-F1
#
_cell.length_a   1.000
_cell.length_b   1.000
_cell.length_c   1.000
_cell.angle_alpha   90.00
_cell.angle_beta   90.00
_cell.angle_gamma   90.00
#
_symmetry.space_group_name_H-M   'P 1'
#
loop_
_entity.id
_entity.type
_entity.pdbx_description
1 polymer ?
#
loop_
_entity_poly.entity_id
_entity_poly.type
_entity_poly.pdbx_seq_one_letter_code
_entity_poly.pdbx_strand_id
1 'polypeptide(L)'
;EARYFGRSRNEKGILLNASEARYELTFPAGKVPPVDAFWSISMYGPDANLSDNPINRYSIGDRSPGLKYNTDGSLTLYLQHESPGKEKENNWLPAPNGHFTTTIRAYRPRDEITRGEWVPPNLKTLSK
;
A
#
# COMPACT_ATOMS: atom_id res chain seq x y z
N GLU A 1 19.54 -6.09 -5.13
CA GLU A 1 19.20 -4.65 -5.12
C GLU A 1 17.73 -4.46 -4.75
N ALA A 2 17.39 -3.34 -4.12
CA ALA A 2 16.01 -2.93 -3.88
C ALA A 2 15.84 -1.41 -4.07
N ARG A 3 14.66 -0.97 -4.51
CA ARG A 3 14.24 0.44 -4.58
C ARG A 3 13.07 0.68 -3.64
N TYR A 4 13.01 1.87 -3.06
CA TYR A 4 12.08 2.24 -2.00
C TYR A 4 11.28 3.48 -2.41
N PHE A 5 9.97 3.43 -2.22
CA PHE A 5 9.07 4.56 -2.49
C PHE A 5 8.24 4.85 -1.24
N GLY A 6 8.68 5.87 -0.50
CA GLY A 6 7.98 6.35 0.70
C GLY A 6 6.80 7.25 0.35
N ARG A 7 5.70 7.14 1.09
CA ARG A 7 4.56 8.06 1.05
C ARG A 7 4.11 8.45 2.44
N SER A 8 4.00 9.75 2.66
CA SER A 8 3.40 10.38 3.84
C SER A 8 2.22 11.27 3.50
N ARG A 9 1.88 11.41 2.20
CA ARG A 9 0.83 12.31 1.70
C ARG A 9 -0.09 11.60 0.71
N ASN A 10 -1.35 12.02 0.69
CA ASN A 10 -2.39 11.55 -0.23
C ASN A 10 -2.31 12.23 -1.62
N GLU A 11 -3.29 11.97 -2.48
CA GLU A 11 -3.39 12.52 -3.84
C GLU A 11 -3.50 14.05 -3.90
N LYS A 12 -3.85 14.70 -2.79
CA LYS A 12 -3.97 16.17 -2.66
C LYS A 12 -2.77 16.81 -1.94
N GLY A 13 -1.74 16.03 -1.60
CA GLY A 13 -0.57 16.52 -0.86
C GLY A 13 -0.80 16.70 0.65
N ILE A 14 -1.94 16.25 1.19
CA ILE A 14 -2.27 16.31 2.62
C ILE A 14 -1.63 15.11 3.33
N LEU A 15 -1.12 15.30 4.56
CA LEU A 15 -0.56 14.21 5.35
C LEU A 15 -1.59 13.10 5.55
N LEU A 16 -1.12 11.85 5.47
CA LEU A 16 -1.96 10.68 5.69
C LEU A 16 -2.35 10.60 7.17
N ASN A 17 -3.65 10.43 7.44
CA ASN A 17 -4.20 10.28 8.78
C ASN A 17 -5.43 9.35 8.75
N ALA A 18 -5.28 8.12 9.24
CA ALA A 18 -6.35 7.13 9.24
C ALA A 18 -7.39 7.33 10.36
N SER A 19 -7.15 8.27 11.29
CA SER A 19 -8.20 8.72 12.21
C SER A 19 -9.23 9.62 11.51
N GLU A 20 -8.85 10.28 10.42
CA GLU A 20 -9.69 11.25 9.69
C GLU A 20 -10.31 10.67 8.41
N ALA A 21 -9.60 9.80 7.71
CA ALA A 21 -10.04 9.28 6.41
C ALA A 21 -9.69 7.80 6.22
N ARG A 22 -10.30 7.19 5.20
CA ARG A 22 -9.90 5.87 4.67
C ARG A 22 -9.07 6.07 3.42
N TYR A 23 -8.09 5.20 3.18
CA TYR A 23 -7.24 5.30 1.99
C TYR A 23 -7.26 4.02 1.17
N GLU A 24 -7.18 4.20 -0.14
CA GLU A 24 -7.02 3.11 -1.10
C GLU A 24 -5.84 3.38 -2.02
N LEU A 25 -5.07 2.35 -2.34
CA LEU A 25 -4.04 2.37 -3.36
C LEU A 25 -4.45 1.39 -4.46
N THR A 26 -4.73 1.88 -5.66
CA THR A 26 -5.08 1.02 -6.79
C THR A 26 -3.97 1.03 -7.84
N PHE A 27 -3.37 -0.15 -8.07
CA PHE A 27 -2.52 -0.40 -9.22
C PHE A 27 -3.41 -0.76 -10.41
N PRO A 28 -3.31 -0.05 -11.55
CA PRO A 28 -3.98 -0.48 -12.77
C PRO A 28 -3.57 -1.89 -13.20
N ALA A 29 -4.36 -2.53 -14.05
CA ALA A 29 -4.08 -3.88 -14.54
C ALA A 29 -2.67 -3.99 -15.13
N GLY A 30 -1.90 -4.96 -14.63
CA GLY A 30 -0.50 -5.16 -15.04
C GLY A 30 0.48 -4.05 -14.64
N LYS A 31 0.09 -3.11 -13.76
CA LYS A 31 0.91 -1.96 -13.33
C LYS A 31 1.33 -2.02 -11.85
N VAL A 32 1.33 -3.22 -11.25
CA VAL A 32 2.05 -3.47 -9.99
C VAL A 32 3.55 -3.23 -10.17
N PRO A 33 4.36 -3.06 -9.10
CA PRO A 33 5.79 -2.80 -9.22
C PRO A 33 6.50 -3.80 -10.16
N PRO A 34 7.16 -3.36 -11.25
CA PRO A 34 7.84 -4.26 -12.17
C PRO A 34 9.16 -4.74 -11.54
N VAL A 35 9.15 -5.99 -11.09
CA VAL A 35 10.24 -6.62 -10.35
C VAL A 35 10.52 -8.04 -10.86
N ASP A 36 11.75 -8.50 -10.71
CA ASP A 36 12.15 -9.88 -11.00
C ASP A 36 12.20 -10.78 -9.75
N ALA A 37 11.94 -10.22 -8.56
CA ALA A 37 11.82 -11.00 -7.33
C ALA A 37 10.45 -10.85 -6.68
N PHE A 38 10.21 -9.76 -5.96
CA PHE A 38 8.94 -9.50 -5.28
C PHE A 38 8.80 -8.03 -4.89
N TRP A 39 7.60 -7.64 -4.48
CA TRP A 39 7.35 -6.31 -3.94
C TRP A 39 6.46 -6.36 -2.69
N SER A 40 6.54 -5.31 -1.88
CA SER A 40 5.68 -5.18 -0.71
C SER A 40 5.44 -3.72 -0.39
N ILE A 41 4.28 -3.39 0.17
CA ILE A 41 4.04 -2.13 0.87
C ILE A 41 4.00 -2.40 2.38
N SER A 42 4.75 -1.63 3.16
CA SER A 42 4.73 -1.70 4.63
C SER A 42 4.10 -0.45 5.24
N MET A 43 3.46 -0.63 6.39
CA MET A 43 2.82 0.41 7.19
C MET A 43 3.72 0.83 8.36
N TYR A 44 3.85 2.13 8.59
CA TYR A 44 4.57 2.70 9.72
C TYR A 44 3.73 3.74 10.46
N GLY A 45 3.79 3.69 11.79
CA GLY A 45 3.21 4.70 12.67
C GLY A 45 3.97 6.04 12.62
N PRO A 46 3.51 7.04 13.39
CA PRO A 46 4.13 8.37 13.44
C PRO A 46 5.53 8.35 14.09
N ASP A 47 5.84 7.30 14.85
CA ASP A 47 7.14 7.02 15.48
C ASP A 47 8.11 6.25 14.56
N ALA A 48 7.72 6.04 13.30
CA ALA A 48 8.43 5.24 12.31
C ALA A 48 8.57 3.74 12.63
N ASN A 49 7.86 3.22 13.64
CA ASN A 49 7.78 1.79 13.92
C ASN A 49 6.63 1.12 13.15
N LEU A 50 6.65 -0.22 13.09
CA LEU A 50 5.51 -0.98 12.60
C LEU A 50 4.32 -0.76 13.55
N SER A 51 3.16 -0.44 13.00
CA SER A 51 1.95 -0.24 13.81
C SER A 51 1.30 -1.56 14.15
N ASP A 52 1.16 -1.86 15.44
CA ASP A 52 0.38 -2.97 15.92
C ASP A 52 -1.06 -2.94 15.39
N ASN A 53 -1.59 -4.13 15.09
CA ASN A 53 -2.90 -4.26 14.48
C ASN A 53 -3.52 -5.65 14.75
N PRO A 54 -4.87 -5.78 14.67
CA PRO A 54 -5.59 -6.98 15.11
C PRO A 54 -5.27 -8.27 14.34
N ILE A 55 -4.68 -8.17 13.15
CA ILE A 55 -4.39 -9.33 12.28
C ILE A 55 -2.89 -9.58 12.11
N ASN A 56 -2.04 -8.92 12.90
CA ASN A 56 -0.59 -9.06 12.87
C ASN A 56 0.02 -8.88 11.46
N ARG A 57 -0.56 -7.96 10.67
CA ARG A 57 -0.15 -7.68 9.28
C ARG A 57 0.47 -6.29 9.17
N TYR A 58 1.77 -6.25 8.93
CA TYR A 58 2.53 -5.00 8.83
C TYR A 58 2.97 -4.67 7.40
N SER A 59 2.80 -5.61 6.48
CA SER A 59 3.01 -5.43 5.06
C SER A 59 2.06 -6.29 4.22
N ILE A 60 1.87 -5.89 2.97
CA ILE A 60 1.17 -6.68 1.95
C ILE A 60 1.91 -6.56 0.61
N GLY A 61 1.93 -7.63 -0.17
CA GLY A 61 2.68 -7.71 -1.42
C GLY A 61 2.25 -8.88 -2.30
N ASP A 62 2.93 -9.07 -3.42
CA ASP A 62 2.67 -10.17 -4.36
C ASP A 62 2.83 -11.58 -3.75
N ARG A 63 3.56 -11.69 -2.64
CA ARG A 63 3.70 -12.94 -1.88
C ARG A 63 2.70 -13.11 -0.74
N SER A 64 1.82 -12.14 -0.52
CA SER A 64 0.82 -12.23 0.56
C SER A 64 -0.23 -13.29 0.22
N PRO A 65 -0.49 -14.26 1.12
CA PRO A 65 -1.50 -15.28 0.88
C PRO A 65 -2.88 -14.69 0.67
N GLY A 66 -3.58 -15.16 -0.36
CA GLY A 66 -4.96 -14.77 -0.62
C GLY A 66 -5.15 -13.39 -1.24
N LEU A 67 -4.09 -12.68 -1.64
CA LEU A 67 -4.20 -11.41 -2.37
C LEU A 67 -5.14 -11.56 -3.58
N LYS A 68 -6.16 -10.70 -3.66
CA LYS A 68 -7.19 -10.76 -4.70
C LYS A 68 -7.02 -9.62 -5.70
N TYR A 69 -6.99 -9.95 -6.99
CA TYR A 69 -7.10 -8.96 -8.05
C TYR A 69 -8.58 -8.70 -8.37
N ASN A 70 -8.87 -7.49 -8.83
CA ASN A 70 -10.19 -7.12 -9.34
C ASN A 70 -10.46 -7.84 -10.67
N THR A 71 -11.73 -7.87 -11.11
CA THR A 71 -12.13 -8.54 -12.36
C THR A 71 -11.49 -7.95 -13.61
N ASP A 72 -11.14 -6.66 -13.58
CA ASP A 72 -10.42 -5.97 -14.65
C ASP A 72 -8.90 -6.19 -14.61
N GLY A 73 -8.39 -7.00 -13.66
CA GLY A 73 -6.98 -7.27 -13.46
C GLY A 73 -6.22 -6.21 -12.65
N SER A 74 -6.87 -5.14 -12.20
CA SER A 74 -6.28 -4.17 -11.27
C SER A 74 -6.13 -4.75 -9.85
N LEU A 75 -5.30 -4.12 -9.03
CA LEU A 75 -5.12 -4.48 -7.63
C LEU A 75 -5.40 -3.28 -6.74
N THR A 76 -6.45 -3.36 -5.92
CA THR A 76 -6.75 -2.36 -4.89
C THR A 76 -6.30 -2.86 -3.52
N LEU A 77 -5.44 -2.09 -2.86
CA LEU A 77 -5.07 -2.28 -1.46
C LEU A 77 -5.82 -1.27 -0.59
N TYR A 78 -6.33 -1.74 0.54
CA TYR A 78 -7.07 -0.93 1.50
C TYR A 78 -6.13 -0.55 2.65
N LEU A 79 -5.81 0.73 2.82
CA LEU A 79 -4.94 1.23 3.87
C LEU A 79 -5.78 2.01 4.87
N GLN A 80 -6.34 1.30 5.84
CA GLN A 80 -7.45 1.79 6.66
C GLN A 80 -7.28 1.32 8.10
N HIS A 81 -7.73 2.13 9.06
CA HIS A 81 -7.70 1.75 10.47
C HIS A 81 -8.69 0.63 10.80
N GLU A 82 -9.92 0.77 10.33
CA GLU A 82 -10.96 -0.26 10.44
C GLU A 82 -10.92 -1.22 9.26
N SER A 83 -11.44 -2.44 9.46
CA SER A 83 -11.58 -3.42 8.39
C SER A 83 -12.49 -2.86 7.28
N PRO A 84 -12.11 -2.95 5.99
CA PRO A 84 -12.96 -2.57 4.87
C PRO A 84 -14.11 -3.56 4.62
N GLY A 85 -14.28 -4.57 5.49
CA GLY A 85 -15.26 -5.64 5.40
C GLY A 85 -14.63 -6.97 4.96
N LYS A 86 -15.21 -8.08 5.42
CA LYS A 86 -14.66 -9.45 5.27
C LYS A 86 -14.17 -9.80 3.86
N GLU A 87 -14.93 -9.40 2.83
CA GLU A 87 -14.57 -9.68 1.43
C GLU A 87 -13.29 -8.98 0.95
N LYS A 88 -12.91 -7.89 1.62
CA LYS A 88 -11.79 -7.00 1.27
C LYS A 88 -10.57 -7.18 2.18
N GLU A 89 -10.68 -7.95 3.27
CA GLU A 89 -9.61 -8.14 4.26
C GLU A 89 -8.35 -8.79 3.68
N ASN A 90 -8.47 -9.59 2.62
CA ASN A 90 -7.31 -10.16 1.94
C ASN A 90 -6.36 -9.09 1.37
N ASN A 91 -6.90 -7.93 1.00
CA ASN A 91 -6.13 -6.81 0.45
C ASN A 91 -5.95 -5.66 1.46
N TRP A 92 -6.36 -5.86 2.70
CA TRP A 92 -6.31 -4.85 3.75
C TRP A 92 -4.94 -4.83 4.42
N LEU A 93 -4.38 -3.63 4.55
CA LEU A 93 -3.23 -3.33 5.37
C LEU A 93 -3.69 -2.38 6.49
N PRO A 94 -3.83 -2.88 7.74
CA PRO A 94 -4.28 -2.06 8.85
C PRO A 94 -3.38 -0.86 9.10
N ALA A 95 -3.99 0.32 9.23
CA ALA A 95 -3.32 1.56 9.58
C ALA A 95 -3.50 1.89 11.07
N PRO A 96 -2.57 2.62 11.71
CA PRO A 96 -2.78 3.15 13.06
C PRO A 96 -3.99 4.09 13.11
N ASN A 97 -4.55 4.32 14.30
CA ASN A 97 -5.51 5.40 14.50
C ASN A 97 -4.80 6.76 14.58
N GLY A 98 -4.38 7.29 13.43
CA GLY A 98 -3.65 8.54 13.37
C GLY A 98 -2.80 8.68 12.11
N HIS A 99 -1.78 9.53 12.20
CA HIS A 99 -0.82 9.71 11.13
C HIS A 99 -0.03 8.43 10.85
N PHE A 100 0.24 8.19 9.56
CA PHE A 100 1.03 7.05 9.14
C PHE A 100 1.87 7.38 7.91
N THR A 101 2.87 6.54 7.65
CA THR A 101 3.59 6.52 6.39
C THR A 101 3.62 5.11 5.83
N THR A 102 3.87 5.00 4.53
CA THR A 102 4.00 3.72 3.85
C THR A 102 5.26 3.69 3.02
N THR A 103 5.83 2.51 2.84
CA THR A 103 6.97 2.31 1.94
C THR A 103 6.70 1.14 1.02
N ILE A 104 6.64 1.38 -0.29
CA ILE A 104 6.71 0.32 -1.29
C ILE A 104 8.17 -0.05 -1.50
N ARG A 105 8.46 -1.35 -1.47
CA ARG A 105 9.77 -1.95 -1.72
C ARG A 105 9.68 -2.79 -2.98
N ALA A 106 10.55 -2.51 -3.93
CA ALA A 106 10.70 -3.27 -5.17
C ALA A 106 12.03 -4.00 -5.14
N TYR A 107 12.02 -5.34 -5.05
CA TYR A 107 13.21 -6.17 -4.96
C TYR A 107 13.59 -6.70 -6.34
N ARG A 108 14.85 -6.51 -6.74
CA ARG A 108 15.30 -6.70 -8.14
C ARG A 108 14.39 -5.94 -9.11
N PRO A 109 14.31 -4.60 -8.99
CA PRO A 109 13.47 -3.79 -9.87
C PRO A 109 13.94 -3.89 -11.31
N ARG A 110 12.99 -3.89 -12.25
CA ARG A 110 13.30 -3.80 -13.68
C ARG A 110 13.60 -2.37 -14.10
N ASP A 111 14.02 -2.21 -15.35
CA ASP A 111 14.44 -0.94 -15.95
C ASP A 111 13.36 0.14 -15.87
N GLU A 112 12.09 -0.22 -15.93
CA GLU A 112 10.98 0.73 -15.83
C GLU A 112 11.01 1.47 -14.48
N ILE A 113 11.41 0.81 -13.39
CA ILE A 113 11.61 1.46 -12.09
C ILE A 113 12.89 2.29 -12.09
N THR A 114 14.00 1.73 -12.58
CA THR A 114 15.32 2.39 -12.44
C THR A 114 15.45 3.63 -13.33
N ARG A 115 14.71 3.67 -14.45
CA ARG A 115 14.61 4.81 -15.37
C ARG A 115 13.47 5.79 -14.99
N GLY A 116 12.67 5.47 -13.99
CA GLY A 116 11.56 6.32 -13.53
C GLY A 116 10.32 6.30 -14.41
N GLU A 117 10.19 5.33 -15.31
CA GLU A 117 9.03 5.13 -16.18
C GLU A 117 7.84 4.53 -15.42
N TRP A 118 8.12 3.84 -14.31
CA TRP A 118 7.14 3.41 -13.33
C TRP A 118 7.26 4.22 -12.05
N VAL A 119 6.13 4.76 -11.59
CA VAL A 119 5.98 5.38 -10.27
C VAL A 119 4.73 4.82 -9.59
N PRO A 120 4.73 4.67 -8.26
CA PRO A 120 3.58 4.14 -7.55
C PRO A 120 2.39 5.11 -7.62
N PRO A 121 1.16 4.59 -7.75
CA PRO A 121 -0.04 5.41 -7.73
C PRO A 121 -0.16 6.19 -6.41
N ASN A 122 -0.96 7.26 -6.42
CA ASN A 122 -1.29 8.00 -5.20
C ASN A 122 -2.28 7.21 -4.34
N LEU A 123 -2.20 7.40 -3.02
CA LEU A 123 -3.26 6.98 -2.11
C LEU A 123 -4.45 7.90 -2.33
N LYS A 124 -5.60 7.32 -2.71
CA LYS A 124 -6.86 8.02 -2.86
C LYS A 124 -7.54 8.14 -1.51
N THR A 125 -8.03 9.33 -1.20
CA THR A 125 -8.79 9.59 0.02
C THR A 125 -10.26 9.21 -0.18
N LEU A 126 -10.80 8.44 0.75
CA LEU A 126 -12.22 8.17 0.88
C LEU A 126 -12.73 8.83 2.17
N SER A 127 -13.81 9.60 2.06
CA SER A 127 -14.52 10.13 3.22
C SER A 127 -14.95 8.98 4.13
N LYS A 128 -14.85 9.17 5.45
CA LYS A 128 -15.40 8.21 6.42
C LYS A 128 -16.92 8.18 6.34
#